data_AF-A0A7C5LDV3-F1
#
_entry.id   AF-A0A7C5LDV3-F1
#
_cell.length_a   1.000
_cell.length_b   1.000
_cell.length_c   1.000
_cell.angle_alpha   90.00
_cell.angle_beta   90.00
_cell.angle_gamma   90.00
#
_symmetry.space_group_name_H-M   'P 1'
#
loop_
_entity.id
_entity.type
_entity.pdbx_description
1 polymer ?
#
loop_
_entity_poly.entity_id
_entity_poly.type
_entity_poly.pdbx_seq_one_letter_code
_entity_poly.pdbx_strand_id
1 'polypeptide(L)'
;MDQKDIYKEMIRYMRYMYDLSMKSMQMMFDHADKVLEFIVSQGTTHHEETKQYLLEWIANAKKARDDYIRMMNENFQKMENFFKGE
;
A
#
# COMPACT_ATOMS: atom_id res chain seq x y z
N MET A 1 31.81 9.39 -10.25
CA MET A 1 30.68 9.38 -9.31
C MET A 1 31.26 9.32 -7.92
N ASP A 2 30.95 10.31 -7.10
CA ASP A 2 31.23 10.23 -5.67
C ASP A 2 30.29 9.19 -5.04
N GLN A 3 30.67 8.63 -3.89
CA GLN A 3 29.87 7.67 -3.11
C GLN A 3 28.46 8.19 -2.84
N LYS A 4 28.30 9.51 -2.65
CA LYS A 4 27.02 10.19 -2.50
C LYS A 4 26.12 10.09 -3.74
N ASP A 5 26.68 10.20 -4.94
CA ASP A 5 25.90 10.06 -6.19
C ASP A 5 25.38 8.62 -6.34
N ILE A 6 26.17 7.63 -5.93
CA ILE A 6 25.76 6.22 -5.93
C ILE A 6 24.56 6.02 -5.00
N TYR A 7 24.57 6.60 -3.80
CA TYR A 7 23.44 6.49 -2.87
C TYR A 7 22.17 7.20 -3.38
N LYS A 8 22.32 8.39 -4.00
CA LYS A 8 21.19 9.10 -4.63
C LYS A 8 20.52 8.25 -5.72
N GLU A 9 21.33 7.66 -6.60
CA GLU A 9 20.80 6.79 -7.67
C GLU A 9 20.19 5.50 -7.13
N MET A 10 20.78 4.90 -6.09
CA MET A 10 20.20 3.71 -5.43
C MET A 10 18.81 4.01 -4.85
N ILE A 11 18.62 5.15 -4.18
CA ILE A 11 17.32 5.54 -3.60
C ILE A 11 16.30 5.83 -4.70
N ARG A 12 16.70 6.52 -5.77
CA ARG A 12 15.84 6.75 -6.95
C ARG A 12 15.39 5.44 -7.57
N TYR A 13 16.30 4.49 -7.73
CA TYR A 13 15.98 3.17 -8.23
C TYR A 13 15.01 2.41 -7.32
N MET A 14 15.26 2.41 -6.00
CA MET A 14 14.37 1.78 -5.03
C MET A 14 12.97 2.40 -5.05
N ARG A 15 12.87 3.73 -5.15
CA ARG A 15 11.59 4.44 -5.28
C ARG A 15 10.86 4.03 -6.56
N TYR A 16 11.56 4.02 -7.69
CA TYR A 16 10.97 3.61 -8.97
C TYR A 16 10.40 2.19 -8.91
N MET A 17 11.15 1.24 -8.36
CA MET A 17 10.70 -0.15 -8.21
C MET A 17 9.52 -0.27 -7.23
N TYR A 18 9.55 0.49 -6.14
CA TYR A 18 8.44 0.57 -5.19
C TYR A 18 7.17 1.10 -5.86
N ASP A 19 7.24 2.25 -6.54
CA ASP A 19 6.09 2.88 -7.20
C ASP A 19 5.49 1.95 -8.27
N LEU A 20 6.35 1.29 -9.05
CA LEU A 20 5.94 0.34 -10.09
C LEU A 20 5.19 -0.87 -9.50
N SER A 21 5.75 -1.47 -8.44
CA SER A 21 5.17 -2.63 -7.77
C SER A 21 3.87 -2.29 -7.05
N MET A 22 3.87 -1.20 -6.27
CA MET A 22 2.70 -0.80 -5.47
C MET A 22 1.54 -0.36 -6.33
N LYS A 23 1.76 0.31 -7.46
CA LYS A 23 0.67 0.66 -8.38
C LYS A 23 -0.08 -0.58 -8.88
N SER A 24 0.67 -1.61 -9.29
CA SER A 24 0.08 -2.87 -9.78
C SER A 24 -0.64 -3.61 -8.65
N MET A 25 -0.02 -3.63 -7.47
CA MET A 25 -0.54 -4.31 -6.30
C MET A 25 -1.81 -3.63 -5.75
N GLN A 26 -1.87 -2.30 -5.71
CA GLN A 26 -3.06 -1.54 -5.32
C GLN A 26 -4.26 -1.89 -6.20
N MET A 27 -4.09 -1.95 -7.52
CA MET A 27 -5.18 -2.33 -8.42
C MET A 27 -5.70 -3.74 -8.14
N MET A 28 -4.81 -4.70 -7.87
CA MET A 28 -5.21 -6.06 -7.51
C MET A 28 -5.95 -6.09 -6.16
N PHE A 29 -5.45 -5.38 -5.15
CA PHE A 29 -6.12 -5.32 -3.86
C PHE A 29 -7.48 -4.65 -3.94
N ASP A 30 -7.62 -3.54 -4.66
CA ASP A 30 -8.91 -2.87 -4.83
C ASP A 30 -9.93 -3.75 -5.55
N HIS A 31 -9.47 -4.61 -6.48
CA HIS A 31 -10.33 -5.61 -7.09
C HIS A 31 -10.73 -6.71 -6.10
N ALA A 32 -9.77 -7.24 -5.33
CA ALA A 32 -10.03 -8.26 -4.31
C ALA A 32 -10.99 -7.76 -3.23
N ASP A 33 -10.79 -6.54 -2.71
CA ASP A 33 -11.66 -5.90 -1.71
C ASP A 33 -13.11 -5.85 -2.21
N LYS A 34 -13.32 -5.41 -3.46
CA LYS A 34 -14.67 -5.38 -4.07
C LYS A 34 -15.29 -6.76 -4.22
N VAL A 35 -14.51 -7.76 -4.61
CA VAL A 35 -15.00 -9.14 -4.74
C VAL A 35 -15.38 -9.71 -3.37
N LEU A 36 -14.56 -9.46 -2.35
CA LEU A 36 -14.84 -9.88 -0.98
C LEU A 36 -16.07 -9.19 -0.41
N GLU A 37 -16.20 -7.87 -0.58
CA GLU A 37 -17.40 -7.10 -0.21
C GLU A 37 -18.65 -7.64 -0.92
N PHE A 38 -18.55 -7.93 -2.22
CA PHE A 38 -19.65 -8.52 -2.98
C PHE A 38 -20.05 -9.89 -2.42
N ILE A 39 -19.09 -10.80 -2.18
CA ILE A 39 -19.35 -12.13 -1.60
C ILE A 39 -20.01 -12.00 -0.23
N VAL A 40 -19.52 -11.11 0.63
CA VAL A 40 -20.08 -10.87 1.96
C VAL A 40 -21.50 -10.27 1.87
N SER A 41 -21.77 -9.43 0.87
CA SER A 41 -23.09 -8.83 0.66
C SER A 41 -24.13 -9.81 0.11
N GLN A 42 -23.71 -10.77 -0.73
CA GLN A 42 -24.57 -11.76 -1.39
C GLN A 42 -24.65 -13.10 -0.65
N GLY A 43 -23.71 -13.35 0.27
CA GLY A 43 -23.59 -14.62 0.96
C GLY A 43 -24.83 -14.95 1.81
N THR A 44 -25.19 -16.22 1.86
CA THR A 44 -26.31 -16.75 2.66
C THR A 44 -25.97 -16.82 4.15
N THR A 45 -25.01 -16.06 4.66
CA THR A 45 -24.62 -16.09 6.08
C THR A 45 -25.78 -15.49 6.90
N HIS A 46 -26.50 -16.32 7.64
CA HIS A 46 -27.77 -15.96 8.29
C HIS A 46 -27.61 -15.04 9.52
N HIS A 47 -26.37 -14.69 9.91
CA HIS A 47 -26.08 -13.89 11.09
C HIS A 47 -25.40 -12.56 10.71
N GLU A 48 -26.09 -11.45 10.99
CA GLU A 48 -25.64 -10.08 10.71
C GLU A 48 -24.28 -9.77 11.36
N GLU A 49 -24.01 -10.31 12.55
CA GLU A 49 -22.74 -10.16 13.26
C GLU A 49 -21.54 -10.69 12.46
N THR A 50 -21.69 -11.86 11.83
CA THR A 50 -20.62 -12.43 10.99
C THR A 50 -20.34 -11.56 9.77
N LYS A 51 -21.40 -11.00 9.17
CA LYS A 51 -21.28 -10.08 8.04
C LYS A 51 -20.52 -8.81 8.43
N GLN A 52 -20.88 -8.21 9.56
CA GLN A 52 -20.20 -7.02 10.09
C GLN A 52 -18.73 -7.30 10.37
N TYR A 53 -18.41 -8.42 11.04
CA TYR A 53 -17.03 -8.80 11.33
C TYR A 53 -16.17 -8.96 10.07
N LEU A 54 -16.72 -9.57 9.00
CA LEU A 54 -16.02 -9.72 7.73
C LEU A 54 -15.78 -8.37 7.03
N LEU A 55 -16.78 -7.48 7.04
CA LEU A 55 -16.63 -6.13 6.47
C LEU A 55 -15.61 -5.29 7.23
N GLU A 56 -15.60 -5.38 8.56
CA GLU A 56 -14.59 -4.72 9.39
C GLU A 56 -13.19 -5.27 9.10
N TRP A 57 -13.05 -6.58 8.93
CA TRP A 57 -11.78 -7.19 8.56
C TRP A 57 -11.26 -6.69 7.21
N ILE A 58 -12.12 -6.61 6.18
CA ILE A 58 -11.76 -6.04 4.87
C ILE A 58 -11.32 -4.57 5.02
N ALA A 59 -12.07 -3.77 5.76
CA ALA A 59 -11.76 -2.36 5.98
C ALA A 59 -10.42 -2.17 6.73
N ASN A 60 -10.14 -3.01 7.72
CA ASN A 60 -8.88 -2.99 8.46
C ASN A 60 -7.69 -3.38 7.58
N ALA A 61 -7.84 -4.41 6.73
CA ALA A 61 -6.81 -4.81 5.77
C ALA A 61 -6.49 -3.67 4.79
N LYS A 62 -7.53 -3.01 4.26
CA LYS A 62 -7.39 -1.83 3.39
C LYS A 62 -6.65 -0.68 4.09
N LYS A 63 -7.03 -0.35 5.32
CA LYS A 63 -6.36 0.69 6.11
C LYS A 63 -4.88 0.37 6.33
N ALA A 64 -4.56 -0.87 6.72
CA ALA A 64 -3.17 -1.28 6.97
C ALA A 64 -2.30 -1.14 5.72
N ARG A 65 -2.82 -1.49 4.55
CA ARG A 65 -2.17 -1.28 3.25
C ARG A 65 -1.91 0.20 2.97
N ASP A 66 -2.91 1.04 3.16
CA ASP A 66 -2.80 2.48 2.87
C ASP A 66 -1.83 3.18 3.83
N ASP A 67 -1.81 2.78 5.11
CA ASP A 67 -0.86 3.28 6.11
C ASP A 67 0.58 2.83 5.80
N TYR A 68 0.79 1.59 5.34
CA TYR A 68 2.09 1.12 4.87
C TYR A 68 2.61 1.94 3.69
N ILE A 69 1.76 2.20 2.69
CA ILE A 69 2.12 2.99 1.51
C ILE A 69 2.50 4.42 1.90
N ARG A 70 1.72 5.02 2.78
CA ARG A 70 2.01 6.36 3.31
C ARG A 70 3.37 6.39 4.01
N MET A 71 3.63 5.46 4.92
CA MET A 71 4.90 5.35 5.63
C MET A 71 6.08 5.22 4.68
N MET A 72 5.98 4.35 3.66
CA MET A 72 7.06 4.16 2.68
C MET A 72 7.31 5.43 1.85
N ASN A 73 6.25 6.10 1.40
CA ASN A 73 6.36 7.37 0.66
C ASN A 73 7.05 8.45 1.49
N GLU A 74 6.67 8.58 2.77
CA GLU A 74 7.32 9.52 3.70
C GLU A 74 8.80 9.20 3.89
N ASN A 75 9.16 7.91 3.98
CA ASN A 75 10.56 7.48 4.12
C ASN A 75 11.38 7.80 2.85
N PHE A 76 10.86 7.54 1.66
CA PHE A 76 11.51 7.95 0.41
C PHE A 76 11.69 9.46 0.35
N GLN A 77 10.67 10.24 0.71
CA GLN A 77 10.73 11.70 0.71
C GLN A 77 11.77 12.24 1.71
N LYS A 78 11.87 11.66 2.90
CA LYS A 78 12.91 12.01 3.89
C LYS A 78 14.31 11.79 3.33
N MET A 79 14.54 10.64 2.68
CA MET A 79 15.82 10.33 2.05
C MET A 79 16.15 11.28 0.91
N GLU A 80 15.19 11.58 0.04
CA GLU A 80 15.38 12.54 -1.05
C GLU A 80 15.68 13.96 -0.53
N ASN A 81 15.02 14.39 0.54
CA ASN A 81 15.24 15.70 1.13
C ASN A 81 16.63 15.80 1.77
N PHE A 82 17.07 14.76 2.49
CA PHE A 82 18.42 14.67 3.04
C PHE A 82 19.47 14.92 1.94
N PHE A 83 19.29 14.31 0.77
CA PHE A 83 20.18 14.44 -0.38
C PHE A 83 20.03 15.73 -1.21
N LYS A 84 18.95 16.51 -1.02
CA LYS A 84 18.71 17.84 -1.64
C LYS A 84 19.23 18.99 -0.77
N GLY A 85 19.29 18.81 0.55
CA GLY A 85 19.78 19.80 1.52
C GLY A 85 21.31 19.91 1.58
N GLU A 86 22.02 19.11 0.80
CA GLU A 86 23.46 19.13 0.58
C GLU A 86 23.79 19.41 -0.89
#